data_AF-A0A7S2IYT5-F1
#
_entry.id   AF-A0A7S2IYT5-F1
#
_cell.length_a   1.000
_cell.length_b   1.000
_cell.length_c   1.000
_cell.angle_alpha   90.00
_cell.angle_beta   90.00
_cell.angle_gamma   90.00
#
_symmetry.space_group_name_H-M   'P 1'
#
loop_
_entity.id
_entity.type
_entity.pdbx_description
1 polymer ?
#
loop_
_entity_poly.entity_id
_entity_poly.type
_entity_poly.pdbx_seq_one_letter_code
_entity_poly.pdbx_strand_id
1 'polypeptide(L)'
;NAFFQEVLCTALLLAGISAIGSGNPPVNKFHIAGFVGALVFAIGNCFGMQTGYAMSPARDLGPRLVWAVFYAGYKGGDVATEVFGSYWWIPVVAPMIGGPLGGLVYRLCNHPQRRVEIAPATNTGFNQEECCAAEECCAAEECCAAE
;
A
#
# COMPACT_ATOMS: atom_id res chain seq x y z
N ASN A 1 -12.98 18.15 5.47
CA ASN A 1 -12.08 17.70 4.38
C ASN A 1 -11.81 16.21 4.48
N ALA A 2 -12.79 15.35 4.15
CA ALA A 2 -12.63 13.89 4.26
C ALA A 2 -11.66 13.31 3.23
N PHE A 3 -11.65 13.83 2.01
CA PHE A 3 -10.76 13.39 0.93
C PHE A 3 -9.28 13.51 1.30
N PHE A 4 -8.86 14.67 1.80
CA PHE A 4 -7.47 14.92 2.19
C PHE A 4 -6.99 13.98 3.30
N GLN A 5 -7.86 13.68 4.26
CA GLN A 5 -7.55 12.81 5.39
C GLN A 5 -7.37 11.36 4.94
N GLU A 6 -8.20 10.87 4.02
CA GLU A 6 -8.05 9.53 3.46
C GLU A 6 -6.77 9.39 2.62
N VAL A 7 -6.41 10.42 1.83
CA VAL A 7 -5.13 10.44 1.10
C VAL A 7 -3.95 10.40 2.08
N LEU A 8 -4.00 11.20 3.15
CA LEU A 8 -2.92 11.26 4.14
C LEU A 8 -2.78 9.95 4.92
N CYS A 9 -3.88 9.39 5.40
CA CYS A 9 -3.90 8.12 6.11
C CYS A 9 -3.32 6.98 5.27
N THR A 10 -3.69 6.91 3.99
CA THR A 10 -3.20 5.86 3.08
C THR A 10 -1.73 6.03 2.71
N ALA A 11 -1.28 7.26 2.51
CA ALA A 11 0.13 7.56 2.30
C ALA A 11 0.98 7.13 3.52
N LEU A 12 0.53 7.47 4.74
CA LEU A 12 1.21 7.09 5.97
C LEU A 12 1.23 5.58 6.19
N LEU A 13 0.11 4.90 5.94
CA LEU A 13 0.02 3.45 6.05
C LEU A 13 0.99 2.75 5.09
N LEU A 14 0.99 3.13 3.80
CA LEU A 14 1.84 2.47 2.81
C LEU A 14 3.32 2.80 2.98
N ALA A 15 3.64 4.02 3.41
CA ALA A 15 5.01 4.36 3.79
C ALA A 15 5.49 3.54 5.00
N GLY A 16 4.64 3.37 6.02
CA GLY A 16 4.95 2.58 7.21
C GLY A 16 5.08 1.08 6.93
N ILE A 17 4.18 0.50 6.12
CA ILE A 17 4.28 -0.91 5.69
C ILE A 17 5.55 -1.14 4.87
N SER A 18 5.90 -0.21 3.97
CA SER A 18 7.12 -0.31 3.17
C SER A 18 8.38 -0.20 4.03
N ALA A 19 8.36 0.63 5.09
CA ALA A 19 9.45 0.72 6.06
C ALA A 19 9.61 -0.59 6.86
N ILE A 20 8.52 -1.19 7.33
CA ILE A 20 8.55 -2.48 8.06
C ILE A 20 9.00 -3.62 7.14
N GLY A 21 8.54 -3.63 5.88
CA GLY A 21 8.88 -4.64 4.89
C GLY A 21 10.31 -4.56 4.33
N SER A 22 10.99 -3.43 4.53
CA SER A 22 12.35 -3.18 4.03
C SER A 22 13.43 -4.08 4.65
N GLY A 23 13.17 -4.65 5.83
CA GLY A 23 14.11 -5.54 6.51
C GLY A 23 15.40 -4.86 6.98
N ASN A 24 15.44 -3.52 7.07
CA ASN A 24 16.59 -2.78 7.58
C ASN A 24 16.19 -1.86 8.75
N PRO A 25 16.43 -2.27 10.01
CA PRO A 25 17.14 -3.47 10.47
C PRO A 25 16.33 -4.77 10.28
N PRO A 26 16.98 -5.95 10.27
CA PRO A 26 16.31 -7.22 10.04
C PRO A 26 15.29 -7.52 11.14
N VAL A 27 14.02 -7.53 10.76
CA VAL A 27 12.90 -7.86 11.65
C VAL A 27 12.54 -9.34 11.52
N ASN A 28 12.30 -9.99 12.66
CA ASN A 28 11.81 -11.37 12.68
C ASN A 28 10.42 -11.43 12.02
N LYS A 29 10.23 -12.36 11.08
CA LYS A 29 8.99 -12.49 10.29
C LYS A 29 7.73 -12.64 11.14
N PHE A 30 7.86 -13.26 12.32
CA PHE A 30 6.78 -13.42 13.29
C PHE A 30 6.21 -12.11 13.85
N HIS A 31 7.03 -11.05 13.97
CA HIS A 31 6.60 -9.79 14.57
C HIS A 31 6.03 -8.79 13.56
N ILE A 32 6.19 -9.04 12.25
CA ILE A 32 5.75 -8.13 11.19
C ILE A 32 4.24 -7.84 11.30
N ALA A 33 3.42 -8.86 11.53
CA ALA A 33 1.98 -8.70 11.70
C ALA A 33 1.63 -7.83 12.93
N GLY A 34 2.39 -7.97 14.03
CA GLY A 34 2.22 -7.16 15.23
C GLY A 34 2.57 -5.69 14.99
N PHE A 35 3.68 -5.41 14.29
CA PHE A 35 4.07 -4.04 13.95
C PHE A 35 3.09 -3.37 12.98
N VAL A 36 2.59 -4.10 11.98
CA VAL A 36 1.54 -3.58 11.08
C VAL A 36 0.24 -3.32 11.85
N GLY A 37 -0.15 -4.22 12.77
CA GLY A 37 -1.30 -4.00 13.64
C GLY A 37 -1.17 -2.77 14.54
N ALA A 38 0.01 -2.58 15.16
CA ALA A 38 0.31 -1.40 15.97
C ALA A 38 0.31 -0.11 15.14
N LEU A 39 0.81 -0.15 13.90
CA LEU A 39 0.76 0.97 12.96
C LEU A 39 -0.69 1.36 12.64
N VAL A 40 -1.53 0.37 12.28
CA VAL A 40 -2.96 0.62 12.01
C VAL A 40 -3.67 1.16 13.24
N PHE A 41 -3.37 0.62 14.43
CA PHE A 41 -3.94 1.11 15.69
C PHE A 41 -3.55 2.58 15.98
N ALA A 42 -2.29 2.94 15.78
CA ALA A 42 -1.82 4.31 15.95
C ALA A 42 -2.53 5.28 15.00
N ILE A 43 -2.60 4.94 13.71
CA ILE A 43 -3.29 5.78 12.71
C ILE A 43 -4.80 5.87 13.02
N GLY A 44 -5.41 4.77 13.48
CA GLY A 44 -6.81 4.74 13.92
C GLY A 44 -7.09 5.68 15.10
N ASN A 45 -6.18 5.78 16.07
CA ASN A 45 -6.33 6.73 17.19
C ASN A 45 -6.18 8.19 16.76
N CYS A 46 -5.30 8.47 15.78
CA CYS A 46 -5.08 9.84 15.31
C CYS A 46 -6.17 10.34 14.35
N PHE A 47 -6.68 9.47 13.47
CA PHE A 47 -7.54 9.87 12.35
C PHE A 47 -8.91 9.19 12.32
N GLY A 48 -9.18 8.25 13.24
CA GLY A 48 -10.41 7.45 13.20
C GLY A 48 -11.70 8.23 13.46
N MET A 49 -11.64 9.29 14.26
CA MET A 49 -12.83 10.07 14.60
C MET A 49 -13.33 10.99 13.47
N GLN A 50 -12.51 11.21 12.42
CA GLN A 50 -12.88 12.09 11.32
C GLN A 50 -13.56 11.35 10.15
N THR A 51 -13.00 10.21 9.73
CA THR A 51 -13.48 9.49 8.52
C THR A 51 -13.58 7.97 8.69
N GLY A 52 -13.21 7.41 9.86
CA GLY A 52 -13.14 5.96 10.06
C GLY A 52 -11.95 5.27 9.39
N TYR A 53 -10.98 6.06 8.88
CA TYR A 53 -9.71 5.62 8.29
C TYR A 53 -9.87 4.59 7.17
N ALA A 54 -10.75 4.81 6.18
CA ALA A 54 -11.12 3.83 5.17
C ALA A 54 -9.93 3.06 4.58
N MET A 55 -8.81 3.75 4.29
CA MET A 55 -7.48 3.21 3.96
C MET A 55 -7.37 2.27 2.75
N SER A 56 -8.43 1.58 2.37
CA SER A 56 -8.46 0.56 1.34
C SER A 56 -9.85 0.52 0.72
N PRO A 57 -9.95 0.54 -0.62
CA PRO A 57 -11.23 0.46 -1.31
C PRO A 57 -11.96 -0.87 -0.99
N ALA A 58 -11.22 -1.95 -0.78
CA ALA A 58 -11.82 -3.26 -0.46
C ALA A 58 -12.45 -3.29 0.95
N ARG A 59 -11.85 -2.57 1.91
CA ARG A 59 -12.36 -2.46 3.29
C ARG A 59 -13.71 -1.75 3.32
N ASP A 60 -13.90 -0.74 2.47
CA ASP A 60 -15.12 0.07 2.44
C ASP A 60 -16.18 -0.44 1.47
N LEU A 61 -15.80 -0.87 0.27
CA LEU A 61 -16.76 -1.34 -0.73
C LEU A 61 -17.36 -2.70 -0.37
N GLY A 62 -16.60 -3.60 0.25
CA GLY A 62 -17.06 -4.95 0.59
C GLY A 62 -18.32 -4.93 1.48
N PRO A 63 -18.26 -4.34 2.69
CA PRO A 63 -19.42 -4.24 3.58
C PRO A 63 -20.58 -3.47 2.96
N ARG A 64 -20.30 -2.41 2.16
CA ARG A 64 -21.34 -1.62 1.48
C ARG A 64 -22.07 -2.43 0.42
N LEU A 65 -21.38 -3.25 -0.35
CA LEU A 65 -22.00 -4.13 -1.36
C LEU A 65 -22.86 -5.21 -0.71
N VAL A 66 -22.40 -5.82 0.38
CA VAL A 66 -23.21 -6.78 1.14
C VAL A 66 -24.48 -6.13 1.67
N TRP A 67 -24.35 -4.92 2.22
CA TRP A 67 -25.50 -4.15 2.69
C TRP A 67 -26.44 -3.74 1.55
N ALA A 68 -25.91 -3.36 0.38
CA ALA A 68 -26.68 -3.02 -0.81
C ALA A 68 -27.56 -4.18 -1.28
N VAL A 69 -26.99 -5.39 -1.35
CA VAL A 69 -27.72 -6.61 -1.71
C VAL A 69 -28.80 -6.94 -0.68
N PHE A 70 -28.48 -6.83 0.62
CA PHE A 70 -29.45 -7.06 1.68
C PHE A 70 -30.62 -6.07 1.64
N TYR A 71 -30.33 -4.79 1.42
CA TYR A 71 -31.34 -3.72 1.36
C TYR A 71 -32.23 -3.83 0.14
N ALA A 72 -31.64 -4.17 -1.01
CA ALA A 72 -32.35 -4.44 -2.26
C ALA A 72 -33.32 -5.63 -2.12
N GLY A 73 -32.90 -6.68 -1.41
CA GLY A 73 -33.71 -7.88 -1.20
C GLY A 73 -34.86 -7.73 -0.19
N TYR A 74 -34.70 -6.89 0.84
CA TYR A 74 -35.68 -6.77 1.93
C TYR A 74 -36.64 -5.57 1.84
N LYS A 75 -36.18 -4.41 1.34
CA LYS A 75 -36.94 -3.15 1.42
C LYS A 75 -37.33 -2.53 0.09
N GLY A 76 -36.75 -2.97 -1.03
CA GLY A 76 -37.06 -2.40 -2.36
C GLY A 76 -36.87 -0.88 -2.46
N GLY A 77 -36.01 -0.31 -1.62
CA GLY A 77 -35.71 1.12 -1.57
C GLY A 77 -34.54 1.52 -2.49
N ASP A 78 -34.36 2.81 -2.69
CA ASP A 78 -33.32 3.35 -3.56
C ASP A 78 -31.91 3.15 -2.96
N VAL A 79 -31.27 2.06 -3.39
CA VAL A 79 -29.95 1.59 -2.92
C VAL A 79 -28.87 2.65 -3.13
N ALA A 80 -28.99 3.46 -4.19
CA ALA A 80 -28.02 4.50 -4.49
C ALA A 80 -27.95 5.57 -3.39
N THR A 81 -29.09 5.98 -2.86
CA THR A 81 -29.19 7.06 -1.87
C THR A 81 -28.99 6.55 -0.45
N GLU A 82 -29.54 5.38 -0.14
CA GLU A 82 -29.54 4.78 1.21
C GLU A 82 -28.23 4.06 1.56
N VAL A 83 -27.51 3.51 0.57
CA VAL A 83 -26.32 2.68 0.79
C VAL A 83 -25.04 3.34 0.30
N PHE A 84 -25.08 4.00 -0.86
CA PHE A 84 -23.89 4.63 -1.44
C PHE A 84 -23.79 6.12 -1.07
N GLY A 85 -24.89 6.87 -1.02
CA GLY A 85 -24.91 8.27 -0.60
C GLY A 85 -23.89 9.14 -1.36
N SER A 86 -23.37 10.20 -0.73
CA SER A 86 -22.34 11.07 -1.33
C SER A 86 -20.90 10.68 -0.95
N TYR A 87 -20.71 9.73 -0.01
CA TYR A 87 -19.41 9.44 0.59
C TYR A 87 -18.69 8.23 -0.03
N TRP A 88 -19.41 7.33 -0.73
CA TRP A 88 -18.87 6.06 -1.22
C TRP A 88 -17.66 6.16 -2.15
N TRP A 89 -17.54 7.24 -2.93
CA TRP A 89 -16.46 7.40 -3.91
C TRP A 89 -15.15 7.87 -3.28
N ILE A 90 -15.22 8.56 -2.15
CA ILE A 90 -14.07 9.10 -1.43
C ILE A 90 -13.09 7.99 -1.00
N PRO A 91 -13.53 6.92 -0.30
CA PRO A 91 -12.67 5.81 0.09
C PRO A 91 -12.24 4.91 -1.09
N VAL A 92 -12.67 5.21 -2.32
CA VAL A 92 -12.19 4.53 -3.53
C VAL A 92 -11.06 5.36 -4.16
N VAL A 93 -11.34 6.63 -4.43
CA VAL A 93 -10.40 7.50 -5.16
C VAL A 93 -9.24 7.95 -4.27
N ALA A 94 -9.51 8.27 -2.99
CA ALA A 94 -8.47 8.79 -2.10
C ALA A 94 -7.35 7.76 -1.83
N PRO A 95 -7.63 6.47 -1.55
CA PRO A 95 -6.58 5.47 -1.39
C PRO A 95 -5.78 5.18 -2.65
N MET A 96 -6.40 5.26 -3.84
CA MET A 96 -5.70 5.07 -5.11
C MET A 96 -4.66 6.14 -5.37
N ILE A 97 -4.85 7.35 -4.84
CA ILE A 97 -3.89 8.45 -4.95
C ILE A 97 -2.88 8.41 -3.80
N GLY A 98 -3.34 8.15 -2.56
CA GLY A 98 -2.48 8.12 -1.40
C GLY A 98 -1.51 6.93 -1.36
N GLY A 99 -1.87 5.78 -1.94
CA GLY A 99 -0.99 4.61 -2.02
C GLY A 99 0.33 4.88 -2.77
N PRO A 100 0.28 5.31 -4.05
CA PRO A 100 1.47 5.70 -4.81
C PRO A 100 2.27 6.81 -4.14
N LEU A 101 1.59 7.80 -3.53
CA LEU A 101 2.26 8.88 -2.79
C LEU A 101 3.03 8.35 -1.58
N GLY A 102 2.46 7.43 -0.80
CA GLY A 102 3.13 6.80 0.34
C GLY A 102 4.37 6.00 -0.08
N GLY A 103 4.25 5.23 -1.17
CA GLY A 103 5.38 4.49 -1.75
C GLY A 103 6.48 5.41 -2.29
N LEU A 104 6.10 6.51 -2.94
CA LEU A 104 7.04 7.51 -3.43
C LEU A 104 7.77 8.21 -2.28
N VAL A 105 7.04 8.63 -1.25
CA VAL A 105 7.62 9.27 -0.05
C VAL A 105 8.62 8.33 0.61
N TYR A 106 8.28 7.05 0.77
CA TYR A 106 9.20 6.05 1.31
C TYR A 106 10.46 5.91 0.44
N ARG A 107 10.32 5.80 -0.88
CA ARG A 107 11.46 5.71 -1.81
C ARG A 107 12.36 6.94 -1.75
N LEU A 108 11.79 8.14 -1.68
CA LEU A 108 12.54 9.40 -1.59
C LEU A 108 13.27 9.54 -0.25
N CYS A 109 12.59 9.25 0.86
CA CYS A 109 13.18 9.36 2.19
C CYS A 109 14.26 8.30 2.45
N ASN A 110 14.08 7.09 1.91
CA ASN A 110 15.05 6.00 2.05
C ASN A 110 16.08 5.95 0.90
N HIS A 111 16.13 6.99 0.04
CA HIS A 111 17.04 7.06 -1.10
C HIS A 111 18.54 7.22 -0.81
N PRO A 112 19.07 7.36 0.43
CA PRO A 112 20.51 7.37 0.64
C PRO A 112 20.98 6.17 1.48
N GLN A 113 21.14 4.97 0.88
CA GLN A 113 22.16 3.94 1.22
C GLN A 113 21.90 2.62 0.42
N ARG A 114 21.83 2.64 -0.92
CA ARG A 114 22.40 1.50 -1.65
C ARG A 114 23.89 1.80 -1.81
N ARG A 115 24.70 1.54 -0.75
CA ARG A 115 26.09 1.22 -1.05
C ARG A 115 25.99 -0.03 -1.92
N VAL A 116 26.35 0.12 -3.17
CA VAL A 116 26.74 -0.99 -4.02
C VAL A 116 27.84 -1.69 -3.23
N GLU A 117 27.49 -2.71 -2.45
CA GLU A 117 28.48 -3.66 -1.99
C GLU A 117 28.86 -4.41 -3.26
N ILE A 118 29.94 -3.95 -3.87
CA ILE A 118 30.58 -4.64 -4.98
C ILE A 118 30.99 -5.99 -4.38
N ALA A 119 30.13 -7.00 -4.54
CA ALA A 119 30.51 -8.37 -4.25
C ALA A 119 31.78 -8.64 -5.07
N PRO A 120 32.90 -9.05 -4.44
CA PRO A 120 34.07 -9.44 -5.20
C PRO A 120 33.64 -10.57 -6.13
N ALA A 121 33.93 -10.43 -7.43
CA ALA A 121 33.55 -11.39 -8.45
C ALA A 121 34.15 -12.77 -8.12
N THR A 122 33.39 -13.62 -7.42
CA THR A 122 33.69 -15.04 -7.28
C THR A 122 33.21 -15.73 -8.53
N ASN A 123 34.17 -16.23 -9.31
CA ASN A 123 33.99 -17.00 -10.54
C ASN A 123 33.31 -18.35 -10.27
N THR A 124 32.02 -18.35 -9.98
CA THR A 124 31.17 -19.54 -10.01
C THR A 124 29.99 -19.22 -10.92
N GLY A 125 29.88 -20.00 -12.00
CA GLY A 125 29.00 -19.72 -13.13
C GLY A 125 27.57 -19.36 -12.73
N PHE A 126 27.12 -18.22 -13.24
CA PHE A 126 25.72 -17.82 -13.21
C PHE A 126 24.91 -18.76 -14.13
N ASN A 127 23.97 -19.49 -13.55
CA ASN A 127 22.90 -20.10 -14.32
C ASN A 127 21.81 -19.05 -14.55
N GLN A 128 21.32 -18.97 -15.79
CA GLN A 128 20.37 -17.99 -16.32
C GLN A 128 19.05 -17.85 -15.53
N GLU A 129 18.74 -18.79 -14.63
CA GLU A 129 17.45 -18.89 -13.95
C GLU A 129 17.25 -17.83 -12.84
N GLU A 130 18.34 -17.29 -12.25
CA GLU A 130 18.22 -16.25 -11.21
C GLU A 130 17.93 -14.85 -11.78
N CYS A 131 18.14 -14.63 -13.10
CA CYS A 131 17.80 -13.35 -13.75
C CYS A 131 16.30 -13.14 -13.95
N CYS A 132 15.47 -14.19 -13.92
CA CYS A 132 14.02 -14.08 -14.12
C CYS A 132 13.24 -13.72 -12.85
N ALA A 133 13.85 -13.81 -11.65
CA ALA A 133 13.14 -13.59 -10.39
C ALA A 133 13.16 -12.12 -9.91
N ALA A 134 13.90 -11.25 -10.59
CA ALA A 134 14.01 -9.84 -10.24
C ALA A 134 13.42 -8.98 -11.38
N GLU A 135 12.35 -8.24 -11.08
CA GLU A 135 11.89 -7.10 -11.90
C GLU A 135 12.99 -6.03 -12.14
N GLU A 136 14.19 -6.20 -11.56
CA GLU A 136 15.37 -5.36 -11.82
C GLU A 136 16.05 -5.63 -13.19
N CYS A 137 15.73 -6.72 -13.90
CA CYS A 137 16.33 -7.00 -15.22
C CYS A 137 15.83 -6.08 -16.35
N CYS A 138 14.64 -5.48 -16.25
CA CYS A 138 14.10 -4.63 -17.31
C CYS A 138 14.82 -3.26 -17.40
N ALA A 139 15.40 -2.78 -16.28
CA ALA A 139 16.25 -1.59 -16.28
C ALA A 139 17.67 -1.87 -16.81
N ALA A 140 18.10 -3.14 -16.85
CA ALA A 140 19.41 -3.52 -17.35
C ALA A 140 19.48 -3.57 -18.89
N GLU A 141 18.36 -3.74 -19.59
CA GLU A 141 18.34 -3.71 -21.06
C GLU A 141 18.76 -2.35 -21.63
N GLU A 142 18.48 -1.24 -20.94
CA GLU A 142 18.96 0.09 -21.36
C GLU A 142 20.48 0.27 -21.18
N CYS A 143 21.11 -0.48 -20.27
CA CYS A 143 22.57 -0.44 -20.08
C CYS A 143 23.34 -1.37 -21.04
N CYS A 144 22.74 -2.47 -21.52
CA CYS A 144 23.39 -3.37 -22.48
C CYS A 144 23.18 -2.98 -23.96
N ALA A 145 22.21 -2.12 -24.26
CA ALA A 145 21.97 -1.62 -25.61
C ALA A 145 22.77 -0.34 -25.95
N ALA A 146 23.45 0.25 -24.96
CA ALA A 146 24.33 1.39 -25.15
C ALA A 146 25.79 0.96 -24.94
N GLU A 147 26.46 0.71 -26.07
CA GLU A 147 27.90 0.46 -26.26
C GLU A 147 28.39 -1.01 -26.23
#